data_AF-A0AAE9CZR3-F1
#
_entry.id   AF-A0AAE9CZR3-F1
#
_cell.length_a   1.000
_cell.length_b   1.000
_cell.length_c   1.000
_cell.angle_alpha   90.00
_cell.angle_beta   90.00
_cell.angle_gamma   90.00
#
_symmetry.space_group_name_H-M   'P 1'
#
loop_
_entity.id
_entity.type
_entity.pdbx_description
1 polymer ?
#
loop_
_entity_poly.entity_id
_entity_poly.type
_entity_poly.pdbx_seq_one_letter_code
_entity_poly.pdbx_strand_id
1 'polypeptide(L)'
;MGKLEPTWQGIPFEIKEVVLKYLEYKSRNLSEDLIDQLARTDAWKNSLQIFCYGRQDIPMDHVLGRNHFRAQVINLEPVGIWKLIKSIIIRENLESGFGFRINYLNGISQNDIVAEFKEKPEKVRNEQWQFSTEHSCSYIFPVNTKNRIFVLRMRRSGFNGYDIEGYVCTENYTDDEFGKYGSWIPKNHEIVNHRIRRGNFNIVNLANYL
;
A
#
# COMPACT_ATOMS: atom_id res chain seq x y z
N MET A 1 28.71 -12.50 -19.57
CA MET A 1 27.73 -13.52 -19.13
C MET A 1 26.50 -12.79 -18.64
N GLY A 2 25.41 -12.82 -19.42
CA GLY A 2 24.16 -12.12 -19.07
C GLY A 2 23.52 -12.75 -17.84
N LYS A 3 23.18 -11.93 -16.85
CA LYS A 3 22.46 -12.35 -15.65
C LYS A 3 21.08 -12.87 -16.09
N LEU A 4 20.78 -14.12 -15.73
CA LEU A 4 19.45 -14.69 -15.89
C LEU A 4 18.49 -13.94 -14.97
N GLU A 5 17.57 -13.18 -15.55
CA GLU A 5 16.46 -12.59 -14.80
C GLU A 5 15.47 -13.70 -14.43
N PRO A 6 15.12 -13.88 -13.14
CA PRO A 6 14.01 -14.73 -12.77
C PRO A 6 12.71 -14.03 -13.18
N THR A 7 12.28 -14.32 -14.40
CA THR A 7 10.96 -13.93 -14.89
C THR A 7 10.00 -15.09 -14.66
N TRP A 8 8.70 -14.79 -14.53
CA TRP A 8 7.67 -15.82 -14.61
C TRP A 8 7.65 -16.53 -15.97
N GLN A 9 8.47 -16.11 -16.94
CA GLN A 9 8.71 -16.80 -18.20
C GLN A 9 9.76 -17.90 -17.98
N GLY A 10 9.31 -19.11 -17.62
CA GLY A 10 10.20 -20.26 -17.44
C GLY A 10 9.70 -21.26 -16.40
N ILE A 11 8.82 -20.83 -15.50
CA ILE A 11 8.11 -21.74 -14.60
C ILE A 11 7.04 -22.47 -15.43
N PRO A 12 6.99 -23.82 -15.43
CA PRO A 12 5.97 -24.60 -16.13
C PRO A 12 4.57 -24.14 -15.75
N PHE A 13 3.66 -24.14 -16.72
CA PHE A 13 2.29 -23.67 -16.52
C PHE A 13 1.59 -24.41 -15.36
N GLU A 14 1.91 -25.69 -15.22
CA GLU A 14 1.38 -26.61 -14.22
C GLU A 14 1.84 -26.22 -12.81
N ILE A 15 3.09 -25.75 -12.66
CA ILE A 15 3.63 -25.27 -11.37
C ILE A 15 2.98 -23.94 -11.00
N LYS A 16 2.79 -23.03 -11.98
CA LYS A 16 2.07 -21.76 -11.75
C LYS A 16 0.61 -22.03 -11.37
N GLU A 17 -0.05 -22.95 -12.06
CA GLU A 17 -1.40 -23.37 -11.71
C GLU A 17 -1.46 -24.00 -10.33
N VAL A 18 -0.47 -24.80 -9.90
CA VAL A 18 -0.45 -25.37 -8.55
C VAL A 18 -0.23 -24.29 -7.51
N VAL A 19 0.67 -23.33 -7.72
CA VAL A 19 0.89 -22.21 -6.80
C VAL A 19 -0.34 -21.31 -6.74
N LEU A 20 -0.92 -20.95 -7.89
CA LEU A 20 -2.13 -20.14 -7.95
C LEU A 20 -3.35 -20.89 -7.38
N LYS A 21 -3.56 -22.17 -7.70
CA LYS A 21 -4.62 -23.01 -7.11
C LYS A 21 -4.39 -23.23 -5.62
N TYR A 22 -3.15 -23.35 -5.15
CA TYR A 22 -2.84 -23.48 -3.72
C TYR A 22 -3.18 -22.18 -2.97
N LEU A 23 -2.81 -21.03 -3.53
CA LEU A 23 -3.16 -19.69 -3.02
C LEU A 23 -4.68 -19.42 -3.10
N GLU A 24 -5.33 -19.82 -4.20
CA GLU A 24 -6.77 -19.64 -4.47
C GLU A 24 -7.65 -20.59 -3.62
N TYR A 25 -7.18 -21.81 -3.32
CA TYR A 25 -8.00 -22.85 -2.69
C TYR A 25 -7.96 -22.83 -1.16
N LYS A 26 -6.89 -22.32 -0.53
CA LYS A 26 -6.78 -22.33 0.95
C LYS A 26 -6.78 -20.98 1.64
N SER A 27 -6.60 -19.85 0.95
CA SER A 27 -6.56 -18.57 1.66
C SER A 27 -7.01 -17.42 0.77
N ARG A 28 -8.18 -16.84 1.08
CA ARG A 28 -8.48 -15.45 0.66
C ARG A 28 -7.52 -14.45 1.32
N ASN A 29 -6.80 -14.91 2.35
CA ASN A 29 -5.90 -14.16 3.22
C ASN A 29 -4.60 -14.95 3.41
N LEU A 30 -3.47 -14.47 2.89
CA LEU A 30 -2.17 -15.08 3.17
C LEU A 30 -1.86 -14.92 4.66
N SER A 31 -1.41 -16.02 5.27
CA SER A 31 -0.90 -16.00 6.64
C SER A 31 0.45 -15.29 6.71
N GLU A 32 0.81 -14.84 7.91
CA GLU A 32 2.11 -14.24 8.21
C GLU A 32 3.27 -15.13 7.73
N ASP A 33 3.25 -16.44 8.05
CA ASP A 33 4.27 -17.41 7.60
C ASP A 33 4.48 -17.43 6.07
N LEU A 34 3.41 -17.24 5.31
CA LEU A 34 3.47 -17.25 3.85
C LEU A 34 3.97 -15.91 3.31
N ILE A 35 3.58 -14.79 3.94
CA ILE A 35 4.17 -13.48 3.66
C ILE A 35 5.67 -13.49 3.95
N ASP A 36 6.10 -14.09 5.05
CA ASP A 36 7.52 -14.25 5.40
C ASP A 36 8.30 -15.04 4.36
N GLN A 37 7.70 -16.09 3.80
CA GLN A 37 8.32 -16.85 2.70
C GLN A 37 8.39 -16.01 1.42
N LEU A 38 7.32 -15.29 1.07
CA LEU A 38 7.30 -14.41 -0.09
C LEU A 38 8.33 -13.28 0.03
N ALA A 39 8.48 -12.69 1.21
CA ALA A 39 9.44 -11.62 1.48
C ALA A 39 10.89 -12.02 1.25
N ARG A 40 11.19 -13.33 1.29
CA ARG A 40 12.54 -13.87 1.01
C ARG A 40 12.83 -13.99 -0.48
N THR A 41 11.82 -13.95 -1.34
CA THR A 41 11.98 -14.07 -2.79
C THR A 41 12.56 -12.81 -3.42
N ASP A 42 13.32 -12.98 -4.51
CA ASP A 42 13.86 -11.85 -5.28
C ASP A 42 12.75 -10.99 -5.89
N ALA A 43 11.62 -11.60 -6.27
CA ALA A 43 10.47 -10.87 -6.79
C ALA A 43 9.91 -9.86 -5.76
N TRP A 44 9.79 -10.27 -4.49
CA TRP A 44 9.35 -9.36 -3.43
C TRP A 44 10.42 -8.31 -3.09
N LYS A 45 11.67 -8.72 -2.94
CA LYS A 45 12.79 -7.83 -2.57
C LYS A 45 13.03 -6.72 -3.60
N ASN A 46 12.89 -7.05 -4.89
CA ASN A 46 13.10 -6.10 -5.98
C ASN A 46 11.83 -5.35 -6.39
N SER A 47 10.70 -5.61 -5.72
CA SER A 47 9.45 -4.91 -6.04
C SER A 47 9.52 -3.45 -5.64
N LEU A 48 9.07 -2.58 -6.54
CA LEU A 48 8.82 -1.17 -6.20
C LEU A 48 7.38 -0.95 -5.75
N GLN A 49 6.47 -1.83 -6.16
CA GLN A 49 5.04 -1.68 -5.92
C GLN A 49 4.43 -3.01 -5.49
N ILE A 50 3.58 -2.96 -4.46
CA ILE A 50 2.88 -4.13 -3.92
C ILE A 50 1.39 -3.82 -3.87
N PHE A 51 0.60 -4.68 -4.50
CA PHE A 51 -0.86 -4.64 -4.44
C PHE A 51 -1.41 -6.00 -3.99
N CYS A 52 -2.19 -5.98 -2.93
CA CYS A 52 -2.83 -7.17 -2.38
C CYS A 52 -4.35 -6.98 -2.41
N TYR A 53 -5.05 -7.83 -3.16
CA TYR A 53 -6.51 -7.88 -3.10
C TYR A 53 -6.96 -8.80 -1.97
N GLY A 54 -7.92 -8.36 -1.18
CA GLY A 54 -8.42 -9.10 -0.02
C GLY A 54 -7.60 -8.84 1.25
N ARG A 55 -8.07 -9.43 2.36
CA ARG A 55 -7.54 -9.19 3.70
C ARG A 55 -6.25 -9.96 3.91
N GLN A 56 -5.19 -9.34 4.37
CA GLN A 56 -3.87 -9.95 4.53
C GLN A 56 -3.30 -9.70 5.91
N ASP A 57 -2.48 -10.63 6.39
CA ASP A 57 -1.70 -10.47 7.61
C ASP A 57 -0.25 -10.16 7.23
N ILE A 58 -0.01 -8.91 6.82
CA ILE A 58 1.30 -8.46 6.32
C ILE A 58 2.00 -7.66 7.42
N PRO A 59 3.14 -8.14 7.95
CA PRO A 59 4.02 -7.31 8.76
C PRO A 59 4.50 -6.09 7.95
N MET A 60 4.32 -4.88 8.49
CA MET A 60 4.65 -3.63 7.78
C MET A 60 6.15 -3.52 7.43
N ASP A 61 7.02 -4.21 8.17
CA ASP A 61 8.46 -4.26 7.89
C ASP A 61 8.79 -4.83 6.50
N HIS A 62 7.95 -5.72 5.97
CA HIS A 62 8.15 -6.34 4.65
C HIS A 62 7.88 -5.42 3.47
N VAL A 63 7.19 -4.31 3.71
CA VAL A 63 6.75 -3.36 2.67
C VAL A 63 7.41 -1.98 2.80
N LEU A 64 8.38 -1.83 3.72
CA LEU A 64 9.14 -0.59 3.86
C LEU A 64 9.97 -0.30 2.60
N GLY A 65 10.07 0.98 2.26
CA GLY A 65 10.85 1.45 1.12
C GLY A 65 10.22 1.20 -0.25
N ARG A 66 9.01 0.63 -0.32
CA ARG A 66 8.26 0.50 -1.58
C ARG A 66 7.78 1.88 -2.03
N ASN A 67 7.76 2.09 -3.35
CA ASN A 67 7.22 3.32 -3.93
C ASN A 67 5.70 3.35 -3.77
N HIS A 68 5.02 2.20 -3.89
CA HIS A 68 3.57 2.15 -3.71
C HIS A 68 3.15 0.85 -3.01
N PHE A 69 2.37 0.96 -1.94
CA PHE A 69 1.82 -0.20 -1.24
C PHE A 69 0.30 -0.08 -1.07
N ARG A 70 -0.45 -1.10 -1.47
CA ARG A 70 -1.90 -1.13 -1.24
C ARG A 70 -2.36 -2.51 -0.82
N ALA A 71 -3.04 -2.59 0.32
CA ALA A 71 -3.60 -3.83 0.83
C ALA A 71 -4.78 -3.58 1.78
N GLN A 72 -5.60 -4.61 1.98
CA GLN A 72 -6.44 -4.69 3.17
C GLN A 72 -5.68 -5.50 4.24
N VAL A 73 -5.42 -4.93 5.42
CA VAL A 73 -4.63 -5.55 6.48
C VAL A 73 -5.54 -5.92 7.66
N ILE A 74 -5.35 -7.12 8.22
CA ILE A 74 -6.17 -7.64 9.33
C ILE A 74 -5.65 -7.10 10.66
N ASN A 75 -4.37 -7.35 10.95
CA ASN A 75 -3.70 -6.94 12.18
C ASN A 75 -2.77 -5.78 11.87
N LEU A 76 -3.35 -4.58 11.76
CA LEU A 76 -2.55 -3.38 11.70
C LEU A 76 -2.13 -3.01 13.13
N GLU A 77 -0.93 -2.46 13.31
CA GLU A 77 -0.50 -1.87 14.59
C GLU A 77 -0.12 -0.40 14.39
N PRO A 78 -0.34 0.50 15.37
CA PRO A 78 0.01 1.91 15.23
C PRO A 78 1.49 2.15 14.89
N VAL A 79 2.38 1.39 15.54
CA VAL A 79 3.83 1.46 15.29
C VAL A 79 4.19 1.09 13.85
N GLY A 80 3.45 0.16 13.23
CA GLY A 80 3.66 -0.23 11.84
C GLY A 80 3.33 0.90 10.86
N ILE A 81 2.25 1.64 11.12
CA ILE A 81 1.91 2.84 10.36
C ILE A 81 2.99 3.91 10.49
N TRP A 82 3.49 4.14 11.71
CA TRP A 82 4.55 5.09 11.92
C TRP A 82 5.83 4.72 11.15
N LYS A 83 6.23 3.43 11.15
CA LYS A 83 7.36 2.95 10.34
C LYS A 83 7.18 3.25 8.85
N LEU A 84 5.97 3.06 8.30
CA LEU A 84 5.67 3.39 6.91
C LEU A 84 5.83 4.88 6.62
N ILE A 85 5.21 5.74 7.44
CA ILE A 85 5.32 7.21 7.32
C ILE A 85 6.80 7.61 7.36
N LYS A 86 7.53 7.14 8.38
CA LYS A 86 8.94 7.45 8.55
C LYS A 86 9.78 7.01 7.35
N SER A 87 9.52 5.82 6.81
CA SER A 87 10.26 5.30 5.65
C SER A 87 10.10 6.16 4.39
N ILE A 88 9.02 6.93 4.30
CA ILE A 88 8.75 7.84 3.19
C ILE A 88 9.35 9.22 3.47
N ILE A 89 9.08 9.83 4.63
CA ILE A 89 9.45 11.24 4.87
C ILE A 89 10.96 11.49 4.90
N ILE A 90 11.75 10.48 5.27
CA ILE A 90 13.22 10.58 5.30
C ILE A 90 13.88 10.31 3.95
N ARG A 91 13.12 9.80 2.96
CA ARG A 91 13.66 9.34 1.68
C ARG A 91 13.92 10.53 0.75
N GLU A 92 14.98 10.42 -0.04
CA GLU A 92 15.32 11.35 -1.12
C GLU A 92 14.70 10.92 -2.45
N ASN A 93 14.63 11.86 -3.40
CA ASN A 93 14.15 11.62 -4.77
C ASN A 93 12.73 11.03 -4.81
N LEU A 94 11.82 11.59 -4.01
CA LEU A 94 10.43 11.17 -3.97
C LEU A 94 9.64 11.73 -5.17
N GLU A 95 8.90 10.85 -5.84
CA GLU A 95 7.95 11.25 -6.88
C GLU A 95 6.53 11.35 -6.31
N SER A 96 5.69 12.13 -6.97
CA SER A 96 4.29 12.23 -6.57
C SER A 96 3.58 10.89 -6.72
N GLY A 97 2.72 10.57 -5.76
CA GLY A 97 2.03 9.27 -5.68
C GLY A 97 2.85 8.16 -5.03
N PHE A 98 4.09 8.42 -4.60
CA PHE A 98 4.77 7.48 -3.70
C PHE A 98 4.04 7.42 -2.37
N GLY A 99 3.75 6.23 -1.86
CA GLY A 99 2.88 6.15 -0.70
C GLY A 99 2.24 4.79 -0.45
N PHE A 100 1.16 4.83 0.32
CA PHE A 100 0.38 3.66 0.66
C PHE A 100 -1.11 3.93 0.84
N ARG A 101 -1.90 2.87 0.68
CA ARG A 101 -3.28 2.78 1.14
C ARG A 101 -3.51 1.46 1.86
N ILE A 102 -3.94 1.55 3.10
CA ILE A 102 -4.29 0.39 3.92
C ILE A 102 -5.76 0.51 4.31
N ASN A 103 -6.53 -0.52 3.96
CA ASN A 103 -7.85 -0.72 4.54
C ASN A 103 -7.68 -1.66 5.74
N TYR A 104 -8.15 -1.28 6.92
CA TYR A 104 -8.06 -2.13 8.10
C TYR A 104 -9.42 -2.27 8.78
N LEU A 105 -9.60 -3.38 9.50
CA LEU A 105 -10.87 -3.72 10.15
C LEU A 105 -10.75 -3.85 11.67
N ASN A 106 -9.55 -3.71 12.22
CA ASN A 106 -9.36 -3.72 13.67
C ASN A 106 -9.65 -2.34 14.28
N GLY A 107 -9.80 -2.31 15.61
CA GLY A 107 -10.30 -1.14 16.35
C GLY A 107 -9.29 -0.01 16.57
N ILE A 108 -8.25 0.11 15.74
CA ILE A 108 -7.25 1.18 15.89
C ILE A 108 -7.91 2.53 15.58
N SER A 109 -7.86 3.43 16.55
CA SER A 109 -8.32 4.79 16.39
C SER A 109 -7.25 5.69 15.77
N GLN A 110 -7.68 6.84 15.27
CA GLN A 110 -6.77 7.90 14.84
C GLN A 110 -5.83 8.35 15.97
N ASN A 111 -6.32 8.41 17.21
CA ASN A 111 -5.52 8.84 18.35
C ASN A 111 -4.39 7.85 18.66
N ASP A 112 -4.63 6.56 18.50
CA ASP A 112 -3.61 5.52 18.69
C ASP A 112 -2.46 5.69 17.69
N ILE A 113 -2.78 6.06 16.44
CA ILE A 113 -1.79 6.31 15.39
C ILE A 113 -1.02 7.60 15.66
N VAL A 114 -1.72 8.68 16.02
CA VAL A 114 -1.13 10.00 16.27
C VAL A 114 -0.20 9.98 17.49
N ALA A 115 -0.51 9.15 18.50
CA ALA A 115 0.33 9.01 19.69
C ALA A 115 1.76 8.51 19.36
N GLU A 116 1.93 7.78 18.25
CA GLU A 116 3.23 7.26 17.79
C GLU A 116 4.02 8.26 16.94
N PHE A 117 3.44 9.42 16.59
CA PHE A 117 4.14 10.43 15.79
C PHE A 117 5.32 11.01 16.58
N LYS A 118 6.53 10.69 16.13
CA LYS A 118 7.76 11.28 16.68
C LYS A 118 8.06 12.64 16.03
N GLU A 119 7.73 12.77 14.76
CA GLU A 119 7.84 14.00 13.97
C GLU A 119 6.48 14.68 13.93
N LYS A 120 6.42 15.97 14.24
CA LYS A 120 5.15 16.71 14.22
C LYS A 120 4.78 17.09 12.78
N PRO A 121 3.51 16.90 12.39
CA PRO A 121 3.02 17.40 11.11
C PRO A 121 3.06 18.93 11.11
N GLU A 122 3.41 19.52 9.96
CA GLU A 122 3.43 20.98 9.79
C GLU A 122 2.02 21.57 9.73
N LYS A 123 1.08 20.81 9.17
CA LYS A 123 -0.32 21.23 9.01
C LYS A 123 -1.25 20.06 9.28
N VAL A 124 -2.39 20.39 9.88
CA VAL A 124 -3.52 19.47 10.08
C VAL A 124 -4.76 20.09 9.42
N ARG A 125 -5.41 19.34 8.52
CA ARG A 125 -6.69 19.74 7.91
C ARG A 125 -7.78 18.82 8.43
N ASN A 126 -8.86 19.41 8.95
CA ASN A 126 -10.06 18.69 9.33
C ASN A 126 -11.08 18.81 8.20
N GLU A 127 -11.56 17.68 7.72
CA GLU A 127 -12.44 17.61 6.55
C GLU A 127 -13.75 16.89 6.94
N GLN A 128 -14.88 17.43 6.49
CA GLN A 128 -16.18 16.77 6.58
C GLN A 128 -16.58 16.29 5.20
N TRP A 129 -16.63 14.98 5.01
CA TRP A 129 -16.98 14.38 3.72
C TRP A 129 -18.49 14.21 3.62
N GLN A 130 -19.07 14.58 2.47
CA GLN A 130 -20.52 14.58 2.23
C GLN A 130 -21.20 13.23 2.48
N PHE A 131 -20.43 12.13 2.47
CA PHE A 131 -20.94 10.76 2.67
C PHE A 131 -20.39 10.08 3.94
N SER A 132 -19.70 10.80 4.83
CA SER A 132 -19.17 10.27 6.09
C SER A 132 -19.82 11.00 7.26
N THR A 133 -20.33 10.24 8.24
CA THR A 133 -20.78 10.79 9.52
C THR A 133 -19.61 11.09 10.47
N GLU A 134 -18.38 10.72 10.10
CA GLU A 134 -17.17 10.94 10.87
C GLU A 134 -16.23 11.92 10.17
N HIS A 135 -15.59 12.77 10.96
CA HIS A 135 -14.55 13.70 10.50
C HIS A 135 -13.33 12.91 10.01
N SER A 136 -12.80 13.28 8.84
CA SER A 136 -11.49 12.82 8.39
C SER A 136 -10.44 13.87 8.72
N CYS A 137 -9.24 13.43 9.07
CA CYS A 137 -8.11 14.32 9.30
C CYS A 137 -6.99 14.01 8.30
N SER A 138 -6.45 15.09 7.73
CA SER A 138 -5.26 15.06 6.88
C SER A 138 -4.10 15.69 7.64
N TYR A 139 -2.99 14.98 7.74
CA TYR A 139 -1.74 15.39 8.38
C TYR A 139 -0.67 15.58 7.30
N ILE A 140 -0.02 16.73 7.30
CA ILE A 140 0.99 17.07 6.29
C ILE A 140 2.36 17.06 6.95
N PHE A 141 3.24 16.20 6.42
CA PHE A 141 4.62 16.08 6.85
C PHE A 141 5.56 16.67 5.80
N PRO A 142 6.60 17.40 6.21
CA PRO A 142 7.67 17.78 5.30
C PRO A 142 8.43 16.54 4.85
N VAL A 143 9.04 16.62 3.67
CA VAL A 143 9.93 15.59 3.13
C VAL A 143 11.20 16.22 2.62
N ASN A 144 12.26 15.41 2.47
CA ASN A 144 13.57 15.88 2.01
C ASN A 144 13.62 16.24 0.52
N THR A 145 12.56 15.95 -0.24
CA THR A 145 12.48 16.26 -1.67
C THR A 145 11.86 17.63 -1.90
N LYS A 146 12.56 18.50 -2.64
CA LYS A 146 12.11 19.87 -2.92
C LYS A 146 10.74 19.90 -3.63
N ASN A 147 9.89 20.85 -3.25
CA ASN A 147 8.55 21.06 -3.81
C ASN A 147 7.62 19.86 -3.63
N ARG A 148 7.83 19.07 -2.58
CA ARG A 148 7.03 17.90 -2.23
C ARG A 148 6.68 17.93 -0.75
N ILE A 149 5.55 17.31 -0.45
CA ILE A 149 5.05 17.07 0.91
C ILE A 149 4.52 15.65 0.98
N PHE A 150 4.43 15.09 2.18
CA PHE A 150 3.73 13.83 2.42
C PHE A 150 2.42 14.11 3.14
N VAL A 151 1.30 13.71 2.53
CA VAL A 151 -0.05 13.91 3.07
C VAL A 151 -0.57 12.57 3.55
N LEU A 152 -0.90 12.47 4.83
CA LEU A 152 -1.53 11.30 5.46
C LEU A 152 -2.99 11.61 5.77
N ARG A 153 -3.92 10.82 5.26
CA ARG A 153 -5.36 10.93 5.49
C ARG A 153 -5.87 9.66 6.18
N MET A 154 -6.65 9.86 7.24
CA MET A 154 -7.36 8.79 7.96
C MET A 154 -8.85 9.04 7.88
N ARG A 155 -9.62 8.02 7.51
CA ARG A 155 -11.08 8.11 7.38
C ARG A 155 -11.77 6.78 7.60
N ARG A 156 -13.04 6.82 7.99
CA ARG A 156 -13.88 5.61 7.99
C ARG A 156 -14.17 5.17 6.55
N SER A 157 -14.04 3.88 6.32
CA SER A 157 -14.35 3.22 5.06
C SER A 157 -15.83 2.85 4.98
N GLY A 158 -16.43 2.89 3.79
CA GLY A 158 -17.82 2.48 3.56
C GLY A 158 -18.12 0.99 3.80
N PHE A 159 -17.09 0.17 4.08
CA PHE A 159 -17.18 -1.27 4.24
C PHE A 159 -16.91 -1.76 5.69
N ASN A 160 -17.38 -1.01 6.70
CA ASN A 160 -17.16 -1.30 8.13
C ASN A 160 -15.67 -1.39 8.54
N GLY A 161 -14.83 -0.60 7.88
CA GLY A 161 -13.40 -0.51 8.16
C GLY A 161 -12.93 0.92 8.25
N TYR A 162 -11.62 1.09 8.33
CA TYR A 162 -10.94 2.36 8.27
C TYR A 162 -9.92 2.34 7.13
N ASP A 163 -9.79 3.47 6.46
CA ASP A 163 -8.81 3.71 5.41
C ASP A 163 -7.74 4.65 5.97
N ILE A 164 -6.48 4.24 5.84
CA ILE A 164 -5.34 5.13 6.01
C ILE A 164 -4.57 5.20 4.69
N GLU A 165 -4.45 6.42 4.19
CA GLU A 165 -3.88 6.73 2.88
C GLU A 165 -2.78 7.76 3.08
N GLY A 166 -1.58 7.50 2.59
CA GLY A 166 -0.44 8.41 2.73
C GLY A 166 0.27 8.53 1.41
N TYR A 167 0.35 9.73 0.83
CA TYR A 167 0.99 9.94 -0.47
C TYR A 167 1.87 11.18 -0.49
N VAL A 168 2.97 11.09 -1.26
CA VAL A 168 3.77 12.23 -1.66
C VAL A 168 2.99 13.03 -2.70
N CYS A 169 2.81 14.32 -2.43
CA CYS A 169 2.08 15.23 -3.30
C CYS A 169 2.90 16.48 -3.60
N THR A 170 2.41 17.29 -4.52
CA THR A 170 2.89 18.68 -4.68
C THR A 170 2.52 19.53 -3.47
N GLU A 171 3.25 20.64 -3.22
CA GLU A 171 2.95 21.55 -2.10
C GLU A 171 1.54 22.14 -2.15
N ASN A 172 0.98 22.25 -3.35
CA ASN A 172 -0.37 22.76 -3.63
C ASN A 172 -1.36 21.62 -3.93
N TYR A 173 -1.19 20.45 -3.31
CA TYR A 173 -1.99 19.27 -3.63
C TYR A 173 -3.50 19.55 -3.54
N THR A 174 -4.22 18.91 -4.47
CA THR A 174 -5.69 18.91 -4.51
C THR A 174 -6.23 17.55 -4.10
N ASP A 175 -7.52 17.51 -3.74
CA ASP A 175 -8.20 16.25 -3.49
C ASP A 175 -8.24 15.33 -4.72
N ASP A 176 -8.29 15.91 -5.93
CA ASP A 176 -8.20 15.16 -7.18
C ASP A 176 -6.83 14.50 -7.36
N GLU A 177 -5.74 15.22 -7.05
CA GLU A 177 -4.38 14.68 -7.07
C GLU A 177 -4.28 13.49 -6.10
N PHE A 178 -4.77 13.68 -4.87
CA PHE A 178 -4.74 12.65 -3.83
C PHE A 178 -5.60 11.44 -4.20
N GLY A 179 -6.80 11.67 -4.73
CA GLY A 179 -7.74 10.63 -5.17
C GLY A 179 -7.20 9.78 -6.33
N LYS A 180 -6.42 10.39 -7.24
CA LYS A 180 -5.71 9.66 -8.30
C LYS A 180 -4.71 8.66 -7.73
N TYR A 181 -3.98 9.01 -6.67
CA TYR A 181 -3.03 8.09 -6.04
C TYR A 181 -3.76 6.98 -5.27
N GLY A 182 -4.80 7.34 -4.51
CA GLY A 182 -5.63 6.40 -3.74
C GLY A 182 -6.37 5.35 -4.57
N SER A 183 -6.61 5.64 -5.85
CA SER A 183 -7.29 4.75 -6.79
C SER A 183 -6.34 3.85 -7.57
N TRP A 184 -5.02 3.99 -7.41
CA TRP A 184 -4.04 3.18 -8.15
C TRP A 184 -4.28 1.67 -7.97
N ILE A 185 -4.35 0.99 -9.10
CA ILE A 185 -4.41 -0.47 -9.23
C ILE A 185 -3.48 -0.83 -10.40
N PRO A 186 -2.70 -1.92 -10.31
CA PRO A 186 -1.94 -2.44 -11.45
C PRO A 186 -2.82 -2.67 -12.70
N LYS A 187 -2.36 -2.25 -13.89
CA LYS A 187 -3.11 -2.40 -15.17
C LYS A 187 -3.56 -3.84 -15.45
N ASN A 188 -2.75 -4.83 -15.08
CA ASN A 188 -3.09 -6.24 -15.23
C ASN A 188 -4.27 -6.68 -14.34
N HIS A 189 -4.65 -5.90 -13.33
CA HIS A 189 -5.79 -6.13 -12.46
C HIS A 189 -7.05 -5.37 -12.94
N GLU A 190 -6.93 -4.33 -13.77
CA GLU A 190 -8.09 -3.70 -14.45
C GLU A 190 -8.78 -4.68 -15.40
N ILE A 191 -8.00 -5.52 -16.09
CA ILE A 191 -8.49 -6.58 -16.98
C ILE A 191 -9.22 -7.68 -16.20
N VAL A 192 -8.88 -7.89 -14.92
CA VAL A 192 -9.45 -8.95 -14.09
C VAL A 192 -10.75 -8.53 -13.40
N ASN A 193 -11.01 -7.23 -13.26
CA ASN A 193 -12.29 -6.72 -12.74
C ASN A 193 -13.48 -7.04 -13.67
N HIS A 194 -13.24 -7.27 -14.97
CA HIS A 194 -14.29 -7.77 -15.88
C HIS A 194 -14.51 -9.28 -15.84
N ARG A 195 -13.66 -10.05 -15.16
CA ARG A 195 -13.81 -11.51 -15.13
C ARG A 195 -13.86 -12.17 -13.76
N ILE A 196 -13.39 -11.58 -12.66
CA ILE A 196 -13.18 -12.38 -11.45
C ILE A 196 -13.47 -11.60 -10.15
N ARG A 197 -14.62 -11.88 -9.53
CA ARG A 197 -14.96 -11.61 -8.11
C ARG A 197 -14.14 -12.50 -7.13
N ARG A 198 -12.85 -12.73 -7.38
CA ARG A 198 -11.99 -13.62 -6.56
C ARG A 198 -10.59 -13.01 -6.43
N GLY A 199 -10.05 -13.06 -5.22
CA GLY A 199 -8.90 -12.26 -4.81
C GLY A 199 -7.61 -12.58 -5.55
N ASN A 200 -6.89 -11.53 -5.95
CA ASN A 200 -5.62 -11.60 -6.66
C ASN A 200 -4.56 -10.69 -6.05
N PHE A 201 -3.36 -11.21 -5.87
CA PHE A 201 -2.17 -10.44 -5.53
C PHE A 201 -1.41 -10.04 -6.80
N ASN A 202 -0.85 -8.82 -6.84
CA ASN A 202 0.02 -8.38 -7.93
C ASN A 202 1.22 -7.58 -7.40
N ILE A 203 2.40 -7.92 -7.91
CA ILE A 203 3.65 -7.19 -7.72
C ILE A 203 4.01 -6.57 -9.08
N VAL A 204 4.21 -5.25 -9.15
CA VAL A 204 4.51 -4.54 -10.41
C VAL A 204 5.96 -4.06 -10.43
N ASN A 205 6.71 -4.45 -11.46
CA ASN A 205 8.01 -3.87 -11.80
C ASN A 205 7.86 -2.98 -13.04
N LEU A 206 8.26 -1.70 -12.91
CA LEU A 206 8.09 -0.66 -13.93
C LEU A 206 9.20 -0.63 -15.00
N ALA A 207 10.11 -1.60 -15.02
CA ALA A 207 11.24 -1.60 -15.97
C ALA A 207 10.85 -1.74 -17.45
N ASN A 208 9.57 -1.93 -17.79
CA ASN A 208 9.11 -2.17 -19.17
C ASN A 208 8.24 -1.04 -19.75
N TYR A 209 8.47 0.22 -19.35
CA TYR A 209 7.87 1.39 -19.99
C TYR A 209 8.88 2.42 -20.51
N LEU A 210 10.12 2.00 -20.76
CA LEU A 210 11.10 2.74 -21.57
C LEU A 210 11.68 1.81 -22.64
#